data_AF-A0A2G2MKH6-F1
#
_entry.id   AF-A0A2G2MKH6-F1
#
_cell.length_a   1.000
_cell.length_b   1.000
_cell.length_c   1.000
_cell.angle_alpha   90.00
_cell.angle_beta   90.00
_cell.angle_gamma   90.00
#
_symmetry.space_group_name_H-M   'P 1'
#
loop_
_entity.id
_entity.type
_entity.pdbx_description
1 polymer ?
#
loop_
_entity_poly.entity_id
_entity_poly.type
_entity_poly.pdbx_seq_one_letter_code
_entity_poly.pdbx_strand_id
1 'polypeptide(L)'
;MITYDNAHKLAKSLKECEEYKAYKKLEKKILENEETKKMVIDFRKRQFEIQSSQMMGQKIDDSKIEKIKELQEIMIKDPTVSEFMHAEYRLSQMLSDIYKIIGEALDLNFDKAEEVDEANKIEEGK
;
A
#
# COMPACT_ATOMS: atom_id res chain seq x y z
N MET A 1 -29.97 -0.92 6.35
CA MET A 1 -29.74 -2.23 5.68
C MET A 1 -28.65 -2.93 6.46
N ILE A 2 -28.81 -4.22 6.74
CA ILE A 2 -27.89 -4.98 7.63
C ILE A 2 -26.42 -4.87 7.17
N THR A 3 -26.17 -4.74 5.87
CA THR A 3 -24.85 -4.54 5.28
C THR A 3 -24.16 -3.26 5.75
N TYR A 4 -24.85 -2.12 5.79
CA TYR A 4 -24.30 -0.86 6.31
C TYR A 4 -24.01 -0.94 7.81
N ASP A 5 -24.88 -1.60 8.59
CA ASP A 5 -24.67 -1.78 10.02
C ASP A 5 -23.42 -2.63 10.29
N ASN A 6 -23.21 -3.69 9.50
CA ASN A 6 -22.01 -4.52 9.58
C ASN A 6 -20.75 -3.78 9.11
N ALA A 7 -20.84 -2.93 8.08
CA ALA A 7 -19.73 -2.08 7.66
C ALA A 7 -19.32 -1.09 8.76
N HIS A 8 -20.29 -0.49 9.48
CA HIS A 8 -19.99 0.36 10.63
C HIS A 8 -19.35 -0.40 11.79
N LYS A 9 -19.77 -1.64 12.05
CA LYS A 9 -19.12 -2.52 13.05
C LYS A 9 -17.68 -2.81 12.65
N LEU A 10 -17.44 -3.19 11.39
CA LEU A 10 -16.09 -3.42 10.88
C LEU A 10 -15.22 -2.16 11.01
N ALA A 11 -15.74 -0.99 10.66
CA ALA A 11 -15.03 0.27 10.80
C ALA A 11 -14.66 0.57 12.27
N LYS A 12 -15.52 0.21 13.23
CA LYS A 12 -15.20 0.31 14.66
C LYS A 12 -14.09 -0.67 15.06
N SER A 13 -14.19 -1.93 14.65
CA SER A 13 -13.17 -2.95 14.92
C SER A 13 -11.80 -2.58 14.32
N LEU A 14 -11.76 -2.03 13.11
CA LEU A 14 -10.53 -1.53 12.48
C LEU A 14 -9.88 -0.39 13.26
N LYS A 15 -10.68 0.51 13.85
CA LYS A 15 -10.15 1.58 14.71
C LYS A 15 -9.58 1.04 16.03
N GLU A 16 -10.11 -0.08 16.50
CA GLU A 16 -9.75 -0.70 17.77
C GLU A 16 -8.67 -1.77 17.63
N CYS A 17 -8.32 -2.21 16.41
CA CYS A 17 -7.31 -3.23 16.20
C CYS A 17 -5.89 -2.73 16.52
N GLU A 18 -5.03 -3.67 16.90
CA GLU A 18 -3.67 -3.36 17.36
C GLU A 18 -2.77 -2.92 16.20
N GLU A 19 -3.02 -3.42 14.99
CA GLU A 19 -2.33 -3.04 13.75
C GLU A 19 -2.50 -1.55 13.47
N TYR A 20 -3.75 -1.06 13.52
CA TYR A 20 -4.05 0.35 13.29
C TYR A 20 -3.50 1.25 14.41
N LYS A 21 -3.67 0.85 15.67
CA LYS A 21 -3.12 1.59 16.82
C LYS A 21 -1.61 1.69 16.76
N ALA A 22 -0.91 0.60 16.44
CA ALA A 22 0.53 0.57 16.29
C ALA A 22 0.99 1.48 15.15
N TYR A 23 0.34 1.40 13.99
CA TYR A 23 0.59 2.30 12.86
C TYR A 23 0.41 3.77 13.28
N LYS A 24 -0.73 4.14 13.89
CA LYS A 24 -1.01 5.52 14.29
C LYS A 24 -0.02 6.06 15.32
N LYS A 25 0.43 5.22 16.25
CA LYS A 25 1.44 5.60 17.24
C LYS A 25 2.79 5.92 16.57
N LEU A 26 3.22 5.09 15.62
CA LEU A 26 4.47 5.28 14.90
C LEU A 26 4.37 6.45 13.92
N GLU A 27 3.24 6.61 13.23
CA GLU A 27 2.95 7.75 12.37
C GLU A 27 3.13 9.07 13.12
N LYS A 28 2.60 9.15 14.36
CA LYS A 28 2.78 10.33 15.19
C LYS A 28 4.26 10.62 15.49
N LYS A 29 5.05 9.61 15.83
CA LYS A 29 6.50 9.77 16.06
C LYS A 29 7.23 10.28 14.80
N ILE A 30 6.89 9.73 13.63
CA ILE A 30 7.45 10.15 12.35
C ILE A 30 7.12 11.63 12.09
N LEU A 31 5.88 12.05 12.35
CA LEU A 31 5.43 13.43 12.13
C LEU A 31 6.03 14.45 13.10
N GLU A 32 6.40 14.02 14.30
CA GLU A 32 7.05 14.86 15.33
C GLU A 32 8.53 15.12 15.03
N ASN A 33 9.17 14.28 14.22
CA ASN A 33 10.56 14.46 13.78
C ASN A 33 10.61 14.89 12.30
N GLU A 34 11.04 16.14 12.07
CA GLU A 34 11.10 16.74 10.73
C GLU A 34 12.05 16.01 9.75
N GLU A 35 13.09 15.34 10.24
CA GLU A 35 14.00 14.55 9.40
C GLU A 35 13.31 13.27 8.90
N THR A 36 12.77 12.46 9.82
CA THR A 36 12.07 11.22 9.47
C THR A 36 10.82 11.48 8.63
N LYS A 37 10.10 12.56 8.93
CA LYS A 37 8.94 13.01 8.15
C LYS A 37 9.33 13.31 6.70
N LYS A 38 10.39 14.10 6.48
CA LYS A 38 10.86 14.43 5.13
C LYS A 38 11.30 13.18 4.38
N MET A 39 12.01 12.27 5.05
CA MET A 39 12.47 11.02 4.47
C MET A 39 11.30 10.13 4.00
N VAL A 40 10.29 9.93 4.85
CA VAL A 40 9.10 9.14 4.51
C VAL A 40 8.28 9.79 3.39
N ILE A 41 8.12 11.11 3.41
CA ILE A 41 7.41 11.84 2.34
C ILE A 41 8.14 11.72 1.00
N ASP A 42 9.47 11.90 0.98
CA ASP A 42 10.27 11.76 -0.24
C ASP A 42 10.18 10.34 -0.81
N PHE A 43 10.25 9.33 0.06
CA PHE A 43 10.09 7.94 -0.33
C PHE A 43 8.73 7.67 -1.00
N ARG A 44 7.63 8.07 -0.36
CA ARG A 44 6.27 7.90 -0.90
C ARG A 44 6.09 8.62 -2.23
N LYS A 45 6.64 9.83 -2.37
CA LYS A 45 6.57 10.59 -3.62
C LYS A 45 7.28 9.85 -4.76
N ARG A 46 8.51 9.38 -4.54
CA ARG A 46 9.28 8.62 -5.52
C ARG A 46 8.60 7.30 -5.89
N GLN A 47 8.07 6.60 -4.89
CA GLN A 47 7.32 5.36 -5.10
C GLN A 47 6.12 5.59 -6.02
N PHE A 48 5.35 6.64 -5.76
CA PHE A 48 4.20 7.02 -6.58
C PHE A 48 4.61 7.39 -8.01
N GLU A 49 5.69 8.17 -8.19
CA GLU A 49 6.19 8.52 -9.52
C GLU A 49 6.59 7.29 -10.34
N ILE A 50 7.20 6.30 -9.70
CA ILE A 50 7.59 5.03 -10.33
C ILE A 50 6.34 4.23 -10.71
N GLN A 51 5.40 4.03 -9.78
CA GLN A 51 4.14 3.32 -10.02
C GLN A 51 3.31 3.98 -11.13
N SER A 52 3.22 5.31 -11.13
CA SER A 52 2.52 6.08 -12.16
C SER A 52 3.18 5.90 -13.53
N SER A 53 4.52 5.93 -13.60
CA SER A 53 5.26 5.68 -14.84
C SER A 53 4.99 4.27 -15.38
N GLN A 54 4.97 3.26 -14.51
CA GLN A 54 4.62 1.87 -14.86
C GLN A 54 3.20 1.77 -15.41
N MET A 55 2.24 2.39 -14.74
CA MET A 55 0.83 2.38 -15.15
C MET A 55 0.62 3.06 -16.52
N MET A 56 1.42 4.07 -16.86
CA MET A 56 1.41 4.72 -18.17
C MET A 56 2.20 3.97 -19.25
N GLY A 57 2.75 2.78 -18.94
CA GLY A 57 3.59 2.00 -19.87
C GLY A 57 4.92 2.68 -20.21
N GLN A 58 5.36 3.66 -19.42
CA GLN A 58 6.61 4.38 -19.64
C GLN A 58 7.78 3.55 -19.12
N LYS A 59 8.89 3.56 -19.87
CA LYS A 59 10.13 2.93 -19.41
C LYS A 59 10.61 3.66 -18.15
N ILE A 60 10.71 2.93 -17.04
CA ILE A 60 11.29 3.46 -15.82
C ILE A 60 12.79 3.65 -16.05
N ASP A 61 13.31 4.80 -15.62
CA ASP A 61 14.74 5.07 -15.61
C ASP A 61 15.41 4.28 -14.47
N ASP A 62 16.43 3.48 -14.79
CA ASP A 62 17.21 2.70 -13.83
C ASP A 62 17.78 3.58 -12.71
N SER A 63 18.12 4.85 -13.01
CA SER A 63 18.57 5.81 -11.99
C SER A 63 17.50 6.12 -10.93
N LYS A 64 16.21 6.10 -11.30
CA LYS A 64 15.11 6.31 -10.34
C LYS A 64 14.96 5.10 -9.43
N ILE A 65 15.12 3.88 -9.98
CA ILE A 65 15.10 2.63 -9.23
C ILE A 65 16.28 2.57 -8.24
N GLU A 66 17.46 3.00 -8.67
CA GLU A 66 18.65 3.03 -7.81
C GLU A 66 18.46 4.02 -6.65
N LYS A 67 18.02 5.25 -6.94
CA LYS A 67 17.78 6.28 -5.92
C LYS A 67 16.74 5.88 -4.87
N ILE A 68 15.66 5.20 -5.28
CA ILE A 68 14.64 4.75 -4.31
C ILE A 68 15.18 3.61 -3.43
N LYS A 69 16.03 2.73 -3.97
CA LYS A 69 16.70 1.68 -3.19
C LYS A 69 17.67 2.27 -2.18
N GLU A 70 18.50 3.24 -2.56
CA GLU A 70 19.40 3.95 -1.64
C GLU A 70 18.63 4.61 -0.50
N LEU A 71 17.52 5.29 -0.83
CA LEU A 71 16.66 5.91 0.18
C LEU A 71 16.05 4.87 1.12
N GLN A 72 15.60 3.73 0.60
CA GLN A 72 15.10 2.62 1.39
C GLN A 72 16.17 2.06 2.34
N GLU A 73 17.41 1.90 1.89
CA GLU A 73 18.51 1.42 2.74
C GLU A 73 18.82 2.39 3.89
N ILE A 74 18.72 3.70 3.65
CA ILE A 74 18.86 4.71 4.70
C ILE A 74 17.69 4.62 5.69
N MET A 75 16.47 4.50 5.19
CA MET A 75 15.26 4.39 6.01
C MET A 75 15.27 3.15 6.92
N ILE A 76 15.78 2.01 6.45
CA ILE A 76 15.85 0.78 7.25
C ILE A 76 16.85 0.92 8.41
N LYS A 77 17.85 1.79 8.30
CA LYS A 77 18.83 2.04 9.36
C LYS A 77 18.27 2.88 10.52
N ASP A 78 17.22 3.68 10.26
CA ASP A 78 16.50 4.39 11.32
C ASP A 78 15.46 3.45 11.95
N PRO A 79 15.59 3.07 13.24
CA PRO A 79 14.67 2.14 13.87
C PRO A 79 13.22 2.64 13.90
N THR A 80 13.00 3.95 14.02
CA THR A 80 11.65 4.54 14.06
C THR A 80 10.99 4.43 12.69
N VAL A 81 11.73 4.72 11.63
CA VAL A 81 11.25 4.60 10.25
C VAL A 81 11.03 3.13 9.89
N SER A 82 11.98 2.25 10.21
CA SER A 82 11.84 0.81 9.96
C SER A 82 10.62 0.22 10.67
N GLU A 83 10.41 0.53 11.95
CA GLU A 83 9.22 0.11 12.70
C GLU A 83 7.93 0.64 12.07
N PHE A 84 7.91 1.91 11.64
CA PHE A 84 6.78 2.52 10.97
C PHE A 84 6.43 1.78 9.66
N MET A 85 7.41 1.52 8.81
CA MET A 85 7.22 0.80 7.55
C MET A 85 6.70 -0.63 7.77
N HIS A 86 7.21 -1.33 8.79
CA HIS A 86 6.69 -2.65 9.15
C HIS A 86 5.24 -2.60 9.66
N ALA A 87 4.88 -1.59 10.45
CA ALA A 87 3.51 -1.43 10.92
C ALA A 87 2.55 -1.08 9.77
N GLU A 88 2.98 -0.24 8.84
CA GLU A 88 2.25 0.07 7.61
C GLU A 88 2.01 -1.18 6.76
N TYR A 89 3.05 -2.00 6.55
CA TYR A 89 2.93 -3.26 5.81
C TYR A 89 1.89 -4.20 6.44
N ARG A 90 1.97 -4.45 7.76
CA ARG A 90 1.00 -5.32 8.45
C ARG A 90 -0.43 -4.80 8.35
N LEU A 91 -0.63 -3.48 8.51
CA LEU A 91 -1.94 -2.85 8.34
C LEU A 91 -2.46 -3.04 6.91
N SER A 92 -1.61 -2.85 5.90
CA SER A 92 -1.95 -3.05 4.49
C SER A 92 -2.34 -4.50 4.19
N GLN A 93 -1.61 -5.47 4.73
CA GLN A 93 -1.93 -6.90 4.55
C GLN A 93 -3.31 -7.24 5.12
N MET A 94 -3.56 -6.84 6.38
CA MET A 94 -4.86 -7.05 7.02
C MET A 94 -6.00 -6.42 6.21
N LEU A 95 -5.82 -5.20 5.69
CA LEU A 95 -6.83 -4.55 4.86
C LEU A 95 -7.04 -5.28 3.52
N SER A 96 -5.97 -5.77 2.89
CA SER A 96 -6.05 -6.59 1.68
C SER A 96 -6.87 -7.86 1.89
N ASP A 97 -6.64 -8.57 3.01
CA ASP A 97 -7.39 -9.77 3.37
C ASP A 97 -8.88 -9.46 3.59
N ILE A 98 -9.19 -8.33 4.23
CA ILE A 98 -10.57 -7.86 4.41
C ILE A 98 -11.22 -7.54 3.07
N TYR A 99 -10.53 -6.84 2.17
CA TYR A 99 -11.06 -6.56 0.83
C TYR A 99 -11.31 -7.83 0.03
N LYS A 100 -10.43 -8.82 0.15
CA LYS A 100 -10.61 -10.13 -0.46
C LYS A 100 -11.86 -10.84 0.06
N ILE A 101 -12.07 -10.89 1.38
CA ILE A 101 -13.27 -11.48 1.99
C ILE A 101 -14.55 -10.80 1.47
N ILE A 102 -14.54 -9.48 1.35
CA ILE A 102 -15.68 -8.71 0.82
C ILE A 102 -15.91 -9.02 -0.66
N GLY A 103 -14.83 -9.11 -1.46
CA GLY A 103 -14.89 -9.44 -2.88
C GLY A 103 -15.43 -10.85 -3.12
N GLU A 104 -14.91 -11.84 -2.40
CA GLU A 104 -15.36 -13.24 -2.46
C GLU A 104 -16.84 -13.38 -2.14
N ALA A 105 -17.37 -12.63 -1.16
CA ALA A 105 -18.80 -12.64 -0.82
C ALA A 105 -19.73 -12.13 -1.94
N LEU A 106 -19.17 -11.43 -2.94
CA LEU A 106 -19.88 -10.87 -4.09
C LEU A 106 -19.44 -11.53 -5.41
N ASP A 107 -18.64 -12.61 -5.35
CA ASP A 107 -17.97 -13.23 -6.51
C ASP A 107 -17.10 -12.24 -7.33
N LEU A 108 -16.68 -11.14 -6.70
CA LEU A 108 -15.77 -10.14 -7.27
C LEU A 108 -14.32 -10.59 -7.03
N ASN A 109 -13.83 -11.46 -7.90
CA ASN A 109 -12.42 -11.85 -7.89
C ASN A 109 -11.57 -10.76 -8.55
N PHE A 110 -11.09 -9.81 -7.75
CA PHE A 110 -10.19 -8.75 -8.22
C PHE A 110 -8.85 -9.30 -8.75
N ASP A 111 -8.44 -10.50 -8.31
CA ASP A 111 -7.25 -11.20 -8.80
C ASP A 111 -7.38 -11.66 -10.27
N LYS A 112 -8.62 -11.84 -10.78
CA LYS A 112 -8.88 -12.28 -12.17
C LYS A 112 -8.97 -11.15 -13.19
N ALA A 113 -8.97 -9.90 -12.74
CA ALA A 113 -9.07 -8.75 -13.64
C ALA A 113 -7.83 -8.61 -14.54
N GLU A 114 -6.67 -9.12 -14.12
CA GLU A 114 -5.44 -9.12 -14.92
C GLU A 114 -5.44 -10.22 -16.02
N GLU A 115 -6.08 -11.38 -15.80
CA GLU A 115 -6.16 -12.46 -16.81
C GLU A 115 -7.08 -12.09 -17.99
N VAL A 116 -8.12 -11.29 -17.75
CA VAL A 116 -9.08 -10.88 -18.81
C VAL A 116 -8.45 -9.86 -19.76
N ASP A 117 -7.53 -9.01 -19.28
CA ASP A 117 -6.85 -8.00 -20.11
C ASP A 117 -5.71 -8.61 -20.96
N GLU A 118 -5.10 -9.72 -20.53
CA GLU A 118 -4.19 -10.51 -21.37
C GLU A 118 -4.94 -11.37 -22.40
N ALA A 119 -6.06 -11.99 -22.02
CA ALA A 119 -6.88 -12.78 -22.94
C ALA A 119 -7.42 -11.94 -24.11
N ASN A 120 -7.86 -10.71 -23.85
CA ASN A 120 -8.34 -9.80 -24.89
C ASN A 120 -7.23 -9.29 -25.83
N LYS A 121 -5.99 -9.12 -25.34
CA LYS A 121 -4.83 -8.74 -26.19
C LYS A 121 -4.40 -9.86 -27.15
N ILE A 122 -4.66 -11.12 -26.80
CA ILE A 122 -4.34 -12.28 -27.65
C ILE A 122 -5.38 -12.46 -28.77
N GLU A 123 -6.64 -12.07 -28.54
CA GLU A 123 -7.71 -12.16 -29.55
C GLU A 123 -7.69 -11.00 -30.57
N GLU A 124 -7.31 -9.77 -30.18
CA GLU A 124 -7.20 -8.64 -31.12
C GLU A 124 -5.94 -8.69 -32.03
N GLY A 125 -5.04 -9.64 -31.78
CA GLY A 125 -3.80 -9.86 -32.53
C GLY A 125 -3.86 -10.97 -33.59
N LYS A 126 -5.04 -11.49 -33.93
CA LYS A 126 -5.24 -12.50 -34.99
C LYS A 126 -6.09 -12.00 -36.14
#